data_AF-A0A954A8X4-F1
#
_entry.id   AF-A0A954A8X4-F1
#
_cell.length_a   1.000
_cell.length_b   1.000
_cell.length_c   1.000
_cell.angle_alpha   90.00
_cell.angle_beta   90.00
_cell.angle_gamma   90.00
#
_symmetry.space_group_name_H-M   'P 1'
#
loop_
_entity.id
_entity.type
_entity.pdbx_description
1 polymer ?
#
loop_
_entity_poly.entity_id
_entity_poly.type
_entity_poly.pdbx_seq_one_letter_code
_entity_poly.pdbx_strand_id
1 'polypeptide(L)'
;MDLDRTRIYGLVGLLAVATLCGCLQNTDVSAETEPTASTCMNCHNGSLHNDYAGGGLENPHPFPGAGSIECSVCHGGDPNGNGMLGSHVPPPPEIGDENNQIEDRRAYFNRLTLVGIDKFPDYEVNGVTYTALDYLQFVNPGDLRVVTQGKSCGACHMAHAECVSKSLLATEAGIFSGAMYAIGIDNQVPAQQTLYGDTAADLAFRAVSDPDFVHDPSVVGPVGELIEFPVISQRNTGELFRNDAFNATDLSADQLADGRAASGSNLAKLFHEQVAFTCGDCHLGSAGANNRYGDYRSSGCTACHMRYSSSGQSASTDPNIRKNEPIDPDDIDEPERAHVDRHLIRGIART
;
A
#
# COMPACT_ATOMS: atom_id res chain seq x y z
N MET A 1 23.05 46.42 17.60
CA MET A 1 21.80 47.01 18.13
C MET A 1 21.04 45.84 18.73
N ASP A 2 21.38 45.26 19.87
CA ASP A 2 21.80 45.80 21.17
C ASP A 2 20.75 46.77 21.74
N LEU A 3 19.83 46.22 22.52
CA LEU A 3 19.10 46.89 23.59
C LEU A 3 18.78 45.84 24.67
N ASP A 4 19.78 45.62 25.50
CA ASP A 4 19.62 45.21 26.90
C ASP A 4 19.33 46.47 27.74
N ARG A 5 18.44 46.34 28.75
CA ARG A 5 18.67 46.77 30.15
C ARG A 5 17.43 47.19 30.97
N THR A 6 17.06 46.27 31.88
CA THR A 6 17.04 46.40 33.35
C THR A 6 16.11 47.41 34.06
N ARG A 7 15.38 46.91 35.08
CA ARG A 7 15.22 47.46 36.46
C ARG A 7 14.46 46.44 37.35
N ILE A 8 15.13 45.51 38.04
CA ILE A 8 15.53 45.46 39.48
C ILE A 8 14.46 45.81 40.54
N TYR A 9 14.14 44.83 41.42
CA TYR A 9 14.24 44.83 42.91
C TYR A 9 13.03 44.16 43.60
N GLY A 10 13.29 43.15 44.46
CA GLY A 10 12.34 42.69 45.47
C GLY A 10 12.53 41.25 45.96
N LEU A 11 13.57 41.01 46.77
CA LEU A 11 13.71 39.79 47.58
C LEU A 11 12.72 39.82 48.75
N VAL A 12 11.87 38.79 48.89
CA VAL A 12 11.33 38.32 50.19
C VAL A 12 11.16 36.80 50.10
N GLY A 13 11.78 36.09 51.05
CA GLY A 13 11.81 34.62 51.11
C GLY A 13 10.73 33.97 51.97
N LEU A 14 10.82 32.63 51.99
CA LEU A 14 10.10 31.63 52.80
C LEU A 14 8.58 31.52 52.51
N LEU A 15 7.99 30.36 52.26
CA LEU A 15 8.06 29.11 53.04
C LEU A 15 7.47 27.96 52.18
N ALA A 16 8.18 26.85 52.05
CA ALA A 16 7.62 25.59 51.57
C ALA A 16 6.86 24.91 52.72
N VAL A 17 5.57 24.67 52.55
CA VAL A 17 4.79 23.79 53.42
C VAL A 17 4.37 22.59 52.59
N ALA A 18 5.07 21.48 52.81
CA ALA A 18 4.60 20.16 52.44
C ALA A 18 3.41 19.79 53.35
N THR A 19 2.28 19.43 52.76
CA THR A 19 1.20 18.75 53.50
C THR A 19 0.96 17.38 52.88
N LEU A 20 1.39 16.37 53.64
CA LEU A 20 1.06 14.97 53.43
C LEU A 20 -0.37 14.69 53.92
N CYS A 21 -1.05 13.86 53.12
CA CYS A 21 -2.01 12.82 53.52
C CYS A 21 -3.27 13.24 54.31
N GLY A 22 -4.40 13.23 53.61
CA GLY A 22 -5.72 13.09 54.20
C GLY A 22 -6.55 12.13 53.35
N CYS A 23 -6.58 10.85 53.72
CA CYS A 23 -7.56 9.90 53.23
C CYS A 23 -8.95 10.36 53.66
N LEU A 24 -9.74 10.90 52.73
CA LEU A 24 -11.18 11.03 52.88
C LEU A 24 -11.82 10.09 51.85
N GLN A 25 -12.36 9.00 52.38
CA GLN A 25 -13.25 8.08 51.67
C GLN A 25 -14.53 8.83 51.31
N ASN A 26 -14.62 9.28 50.06
CA ASN A 26 -15.92 9.51 49.44
C ASN A 26 -16.27 8.24 48.68
N THR A 27 -17.18 7.48 49.28
CA THR A 27 -18.00 6.48 48.59
C THR A 27 -18.90 7.19 47.61
N ASP A 28 -18.47 7.22 46.35
CA ASP A 28 -19.31 7.09 45.16
C ASP A 28 -18.34 6.92 43.98
N VAL A 29 -17.66 5.76 43.97
CA VAL A 29 -17.03 5.28 42.75
C VAL A 29 -18.19 4.68 41.94
N SER A 30 -18.80 5.51 41.09
CA SER A 30 -19.38 5.00 39.86
C SER A 30 -18.40 4.00 39.30
N ALA A 31 -18.83 2.75 39.10
CA ALA A 31 -18.01 1.72 38.48
C ALA A 31 -17.46 2.29 37.18
N GLU A 32 -16.24 2.80 37.20
CA GLU A 32 -15.51 3.13 35.99
C GLU A 32 -15.32 1.79 35.32
N THR A 33 -16.05 1.60 34.22
CA THR A 33 -15.87 0.47 33.32
C THR A 33 -14.39 0.39 32.98
N GLU A 34 -13.72 -0.65 33.47
CA GLU A 34 -12.35 -0.98 33.09
C GLU A 34 -12.22 -0.85 31.57
N PRO A 35 -11.17 -0.17 31.06
CA PRO A 35 -10.99 0.00 29.62
C PRO A 35 -10.93 -1.38 28.95
N THR A 36 -11.89 -1.66 28.08
CA THR A 36 -11.95 -2.90 27.29
C THR A 36 -11.44 -2.70 25.87
N ALA A 37 -11.04 -1.46 25.52
CA ALA A 37 -10.52 -1.13 24.20
C ALA A 37 -9.18 -1.81 23.91
N SER A 38 -8.98 -2.15 22.64
CA SER A 38 -7.66 -2.51 22.11
C SER A 38 -6.69 -1.33 22.25
N THR A 39 -5.39 -1.64 22.32
CA THR A 39 -4.32 -0.63 22.39
C THR A 39 -4.33 0.26 21.14
N CYS A 40 -4.69 -0.29 19.98
CA CYS A 40 -4.92 0.47 18.75
C CYS A 40 -6.01 1.53 18.92
N MET A 41 -7.17 1.16 19.47
CA MET A 41 -8.30 2.07 19.70
C MET A 41 -7.93 3.18 20.69
N ASN A 42 -7.24 2.82 21.77
CA ASN A 42 -6.78 3.80 22.76
C ASN A 42 -5.80 4.82 22.17
N CYS A 43 -4.80 4.38 21.39
CA CYS A 43 -3.79 5.28 20.84
C CYS A 43 -4.32 6.13 19.68
N HIS A 44 -5.02 5.52 18.71
CA HIS A 44 -5.35 6.18 17.45
C HIS A 44 -6.74 6.83 17.42
N ASN A 45 -7.69 6.34 18.20
CA ASN A 45 -9.02 6.95 18.32
C ASN A 45 -9.20 7.70 19.66
N GLY A 46 -8.59 7.20 20.74
CA GLY A 46 -8.75 7.78 22.08
C GLY A 46 -10.03 7.33 22.80
N SER A 47 -10.72 6.30 22.33
CA SER A 47 -11.83 5.66 23.06
C SER A 47 -11.33 4.58 24.02
N LEU A 48 -12.01 4.46 25.16
CA LEU A 48 -11.80 3.39 26.15
C LEU A 48 -12.58 2.10 25.80
N HIS A 49 -13.38 2.14 24.73
CA HIS A 49 -14.12 1.01 24.17
C HIS A 49 -13.89 0.87 22.66
N ASN A 50 -14.10 -0.32 22.09
CA ASN A 50 -13.93 -0.55 20.64
C ASN A 50 -15.15 -0.08 19.83
N ASP A 51 -15.51 1.19 20.00
CA ASP A 51 -16.73 1.80 19.48
C ASP A 51 -16.48 3.03 18.60
N TYR A 52 -15.21 3.45 18.46
CA TYR A 52 -14.80 4.66 17.75
C TYR A 52 -15.42 5.96 18.30
N ALA A 53 -15.83 5.99 19.56
CA ALA A 53 -16.43 7.18 20.18
C ALA A 53 -15.41 8.30 20.50
N GLY A 54 -14.11 7.98 20.45
CA GLY A 54 -13.04 8.94 20.65
C GLY A 54 -12.86 9.89 19.46
N GLY A 55 -12.08 10.93 19.70
CA GLY A 55 -11.89 12.01 18.74
C GLY A 55 -10.89 11.73 17.62
N GLY A 56 -10.20 10.59 17.57
CA GLY A 56 -9.12 10.30 16.61
C GLY A 56 -9.62 9.68 15.30
N LEU A 57 -9.13 8.48 14.95
CA LEU A 57 -9.56 7.75 13.74
C LEU A 57 -11.05 7.45 13.73
N GLU A 58 -11.70 7.63 12.59
CA GLU A 58 -13.14 7.37 12.47
C GLU A 58 -13.47 5.89 12.27
N ASN A 59 -14.74 5.50 12.52
CA ASN A 59 -15.22 4.15 12.22
C ASN A 59 -15.19 3.90 10.70
N PRO A 60 -14.40 2.93 10.20
CA PRO A 60 -14.30 2.67 8.77
C PRO A 60 -15.61 2.13 8.17
N HIS A 61 -16.52 1.59 8.97
CA HIS A 61 -17.85 1.14 8.57
C HIS A 61 -18.96 2.05 9.12
N PRO A 62 -19.11 3.29 8.63
CA PRO A 62 -20.11 4.25 9.15
C PRO A 62 -21.55 3.95 8.67
N PHE A 63 -21.81 2.73 8.19
CA PHE A 63 -23.04 2.39 7.50
C PHE A 63 -24.13 1.95 8.50
N PRO A 64 -25.39 2.35 8.31
CA PRO A 64 -26.48 1.93 9.19
C PRO A 64 -26.55 0.41 9.32
N GLY A 65 -26.50 -0.09 10.55
CA GLY A 65 -26.57 -1.54 10.85
C GLY A 65 -25.26 -2.30 10.74
N ALA A 66 -24.16 -1.67 10.32
CA ALA A 66 -22.83 -2.26 10.43
C ALA A 66 -22.33 -2.15 11.88
N GLY A 67 -21.83 -3.27 12.43
CA GLY A 67 -21.14 -3.26 13.72
C GLY A 67 -19.77 -2.59 13.60
N SER A 68 -19.29 -2.01 14.71
CA SER A 68 -17.88 -1.62 14.81
C SER A 68 -16.99 -2.85 14.68
N ILE A 69 -15.85 -2.68 14.00
CA ILE A 69 -14.88 -3.73 13.77
C ILE A 69 -13.59 -3.35 14.49
N GLU A 70 -12.92 -4.32 15.08
CA GLU A 70 -11.60 -4.09 15.70
C GLU A 70 -10.56 -3.72 14.65
N CYS A 71 -9.66 -2.79 14.99
CA CYS A 71 -8.58 -2.37 14.09
C CYS A 71 -7.75 -3.56 13.58
N SER A 72 -7.48 -4.53 14.47
CA SER A 72 -6.68 -5.72 14.16
C SER A 72 -7.37 -6.73 13.25
N VAL A 73 -8.70 -6.68 13.09
CA VAL A 73 -9.40 -7.52 12.11
C VAL A 73 -9.03 -7.07 10.68
N CYS A 74 -8.91 -5.76 10.47
CA CYS A 74 -8.51 -5.21 9.18
C CYS A 74 -6.98 -5.22 9.02
N HIS A 75 -6.27 -4.62 9.97
CA HIS A 75 -4.82 -4.35 9.88
C HIS A 75 -3.93 -5.47 10.44
N GLY A 76 -4.47 -6.45 11.18
CA GLY A 76 -3.64 -7.37 11.94
C GLY A 76 -2.95 -6.65 13.12
N GLY A 77 -1.71 -7.03 13.42
CA GLY A 77 -1.01 -6.57 14.61
C GLY A 77 -1.60 -7.13 15.92
N ASP A 78 -1.03 -6.71 17.05
CA ASP A 78 -1.48 -7.17 18.37
C ASP A 78 -2.33 -6.07 19.07
N PRO A 79 -3.64 -6.29 19.25
CA PRO A 79 -4.51 -5.34 19.94
C PRO A 79 -4.24 -5.21 21.45
N ASN A 80 -3.35 -6.04 22.01
CA ASN A 80 -2.94 -5.99 23.42
C ASN A 80 -1.47 -5.60 23.58
N GLY A 81 -0.79 -5.30 22.47
CA GLY A 81 0.63 -4.95 22.45
C GLY A 81 0.91 -3.64 23.19
N ASN A 82 2.07 -3.54 23.83
CA ASN A 82 2.47 -2.29 24.47
C ASN A 82 3.27 -1.40 23.49
N GLY A 83 2.73 -0.21 23.21
CA GLY A 83 3.32 0.75 22.29
C GLY A 83 3.44 0.24 20.86
N MET A 84 4.18 1.00 20.05
CA MET A 84 4.38 0.69 18.63
C MET A 84 5.02 -0.68 18.42
N LEU A 85 6.11 -0.98 19.13
CA LEU A 85 6.87 -2.23 18.95
C LEU A 85 6.09 -3.49 19.35
N GLY A 86 5.17 -3.37 20.31
CA GLY A 86 4.34 -4.48 20.75
C GLY A 86 3.08 -4.67 19.91
N SER A 87 2.57 -3.62 19.27
CA SER A 87 1.25 -3.65 18.58
C SER A 87 1.37 -3.68 17.06
N HIS A 88 2.34 -2.98 16.48
CA HIS A 88 2.50 -2.88 15.03
C HIS A 88 3.17 -4.12 14.45
N VAL A 89 2.84 -4.43 13.21
CA VAL A 89 3.62 -5.42 12.44
C VAL A 89 4.91 -4.74 11.96
N PRO A 90 6.11 -5.26 12.31
CA PRO A 90 7.37 -4.67 11.89
C PRO A 90 7.58 -4.87 10.38
N PRO A 91 8.26 -3.94 9.68
CA PRO A 91 8.57 -4.10 8.26
C PRO A 91 9.50 -5.31 8.02
N PRO A 92 9.36 -6.01 6.87
CA PRO A 92 10.33 -7.01 6.43
C PRO A 92 11.74 -6.41 6.30
N PRO A 93 12.82 -7.22 6.47
CA PRO A 93 14.19 -6.75 6.32
C PRO A 93 14.49 -6.03 4.99
N GLU A 94 13.81 -6.42 3.91
CA GLU A 94 13.95 -5.83 2.58
C GLU A 94 13.35 -4.40 2.47
N ILE A 95 12.51 -3.99 3.43
CA ILE A 95 11.90 -2.66 3.52
C ILE A 95 12.55 -1.83 4.64
N GLY A 96 12.92 -2.48 5.75
CA GLY A 96 13.57 -1.83 6.88
C GLY A 96 12.72 -0.72 7.53
N ASP A 97 13.33 -0.03 8.50
CA ASP A 97 12.74 1.17 9.11
C ASP A 97 12.98 2.42 8.25
N GLU A 98 12.49 3.57 8.71
CA GLU A 98 12.65 4.85 8.00
C GLU A 98 14.12 5.24 7.82
N ASN A 99 14.98 4.99 8.81
CA ASN A 99 16.42 5.28 8.71
C ASN A 99 17.09 4.42 7.64
N ASN A 100 16.72 3.14 7.56
CA ASN A 100 17.22 2.26 6.52
C ASN A 100 16.75 2.70 5.12
N GLN A 101 15.52 3.19 4.99
CA GLN A 101 14.98 3.69 3.71
C GLN A 101 15.71 4.96 3.22
N ILE A 102 16.20 5.82 4.13
CA ILE A 102 17.01 7.00 3.76
C ILE A 102 18.35 6.58 3.12
N GLU A 103 19.01 5.58 3.70
CA GLU A 103 20.36 5.19 3.30
C GLU A 103 20.38 4.11 2.19
N ASP A 104 19.33 3.29 2.10
CA ASP A 104 19.21 2.20 1.13
C ASP A 104 18.09 2.46 0.12
N ARG A 105 18.49 2.87 -1.09
CA ARG A 105 17.59 3.12 -2.21
C ARG A 105 16.74 1.90 -2.60
N ARG A 106 17.21 0.67 -2.33
CA ARG A 106 16.42 -0.55 -2.57
C ARG A 106 15.31 -0.69 -1.53
N ALA A 107 15.62 -0.49 -0.26
CA ALA A 107 14.63 -0.50 0.82
C ALA A 107 13.57 0.57 0.59
N TYR A 108 13.99 1.77 0.18
CA TYR A 108 13.09 2.84 -0.26
C TYR A 108 12.15 2.39 -1.39
N PHE A 109 12.70 1.87 -2.49
CA PHE A 109 11.88 1.46 -3.64
C PHE A 109 10.88 0.35 -3.28
N ASN A 110 11.31 -0.61 -2.46
CA ASN A 110 10.45 -1.68 -1.96
C ASN A 110 9.31 -1.11 -1.08
N ARG A 111 9.59 -0.10 -0.26
CA ARG A 111 8.58 0.58 0.56
C ARG A 111 7.60 1.39 -0.29
N LEU A 112 8.12 2.13 -1.28
CA LEU A 112 7.34 3.05 -2.10
C LEU A 112 6.23 2.34 -2.87
N THR A 113 6.60 1.24 -3.53
CA THR A 113 5.69 0.55 -4.45
C THR A 113 4.95 -0.61 -3.77
N LEU A 114 5.56 -1.24 -2.75
CA LEU A 114 5.14 -2.52 -2.17
C LEU A 114 4.95 -3.64 -3.22
N VAL A 115 5.43 -3.43 -4.44
CA VAL A 115 5.34 -4.38 -5.54
C VAL A 115 6.29 -5.53 -5.23
N GLY A 116 5.79 -6.77 -5.34
CA GLY A 116 6.60 -7.96 -5.06
C GLY A 116 6.82 -8.30 -3.59
N ILE A 117 6.22 -7.57 -2.64
CA ILE A 117 6.35 -7.88 -1.20
C ILE A 117 5.91 -9.30 -0.85
N ASP A 118 4.92 -9.85 -1.57
CA ASP A 118 4.46 -11.25 -1.49
C ASP A 118 5.52 -12.29 -1.85
N LYS A 119 6.68 -11.87 -2.38
CA LYS A 119 7.81 -12.73 -2.73
C LYS A 119 8.91 -12.70 -1.65
N PHE A 120 8.77 -11.86 -0.62
CA PHE A 120 9.75 -11.82 0.47
C PHE A 120 9.59 -13.03 1.37
N PRO A 121 10.69 -13.54 1.93
CA PRO A 121 10.64 -14.65 2.87
C PRO A 121 9.93 -14.22 4.17
N ASP A 122 9.41 -15.21 4.89
CA ASP A 122 8.99 -15.02 6.27
C ASP A 122 10.20 -14.58 7.13
N TYR A 123 9.95 -13.76 8.13
CA TYR A 123 10.99 -13.14 8.95
C TYR A 123 10.59 -13.16 10.42
N GLU A 124 11.59 -13.06 11.30
CA GLU A 124 11.38 -13.09 12.75
C GLU A 124 11.82 -11.76 13.37
N VAL A 125 10.98 -11.20 14.24
CA VAL A 125 11.30 -10.03 15.04
C VAL A 125 10.88 -10.30 16.48
N ASN A 126 11.83 -10.20 17.41
CA ASN A 126 11.61 -10.43 18.85
C ASN A 126 10.96 -11.79 19.17
N GLY A 127 11.29 -12.85 18.44
CA GLY A 127 10.75 -14.20 18.67
C GLY A 127 9.35 -14.43 18.08
N VAL A 128 8.82 -13.49 17.30
CA VAL A 128 7.55 -13.64 16.57
C VAL A 128 7.85 -13.74 15.07
N THR A 129 7.32 -14.78 14.43
CA THR A 129 7.39 -14.95 12.97
C THR A 129 6.29 -14.16 12.29
N TYR A 130 6.66 -13.40 11.28
CA TYR A 130 5.76 -12.63 10.42
C TYR A 130 5.94 -13.05 8.97
N THR A 131 4.85 -13.03 8.22
CA THR A 131 4.90 -13.07 6.76
C THR A 131 4.96 -11.65 6.22
N ALA A 132 5.51 -11.48 5.02
CA ALA A 132 5.50 -10.18 4.35
C ALA A 132 4.07 -9.67 4.05
N LEU A 133 3.10 -10.59 3.96
CA LEU A 133 1.68 -10.25 3.81
C LEU A 133 1.02 -9.78 5.10
N ASP A 134 1.53 -10.14 6.27
CA ASP A 134 1.04 -9.58 7.53
C ASP A 134 1.41 -8.10 7.63
N TYR A 135 2.62 -7.72 7.18
CA TYR A 135 3.00 -6.32 7.06
C TYR A 135 2.21 -5.60 5.97
N LEU A 136 1.98 -6.24 4.81
CA LEU A 136 1.15 -5.67 3.76
C LEU A 136 -0.28 -5.40 4.26
N GLN A 137 -0.87 -6.35 4.98
CA GLN A 137 -2.18 -6.16 5.61
C GLN A 137 -2.17 -4.98 6.59
N PHE A 138 -1.09 -4.85 7.38
CA PHE A 138 -0.95 -3.79 8.36
C PHE A 138 -0.92 -2.40 7.72
N VAL A 139 -0.16 -2.22 6.63
CA VAL A 139 -0.04 -0.91 5.96
C VAL A 139 -1.14 -0.65 4.92
N ASN A 140 -1.68 -1.69 4.30
CA ASN A 140 -2.79 -1.61 3.35
C ASN A 140 -3.74 -2.82 3.49
N PRO A 141 -4.74 -2.74 4.38
CA PRO A 141 -5.67 -3.84 4.62
C PRO A 141 -6.60 -4.11 3.42
N GLY A 142 -6.66 -3.23 2.41
CA GLY A 142 -7.47 -3.41 1.21
C GLY A 142 -6.69 -3.92 0.00
N ASP A 143 -5.41 -4.26 0.13
CA ASP A 143 -4.61 -4.79 -0.98
C ASP A 143 -5.18 -6.11 -1.47
N LEU A 144 -5.27 -6.31 -2.80
CA LEU A 144 -5.84 -7.53 -3.38
C LEU A 144 -5.12 -8.80 -2.94
N ARG A 145 -3.80 -8.74 -2.68
CA ARG A 145 -3.01 -9.89 -2.18
C ARG A 145 -3.41 -10.30 -0.77
N VAL A 146 -3.96 -9.37 0.02
CA VAL A 146 -4.45 -9.62 1.37
C VAL A 146 -5.91 -10.07 1.32
N VAL A 147 -6.78 -9.31 0.64
CA VAL A 147 -8.22 -9.57 0.68
C VAL A 147 -8.61 -10.86 -0.05
N THR A 148 -7.85 -11.29 -1.06
CA THR A 148 -8.09 -12.58 -1.73
C THR A 148 -7.71 -13.79 -0.88
N GLN A 149 -7.04 -13.59 0.26
CA GLN A 149 -6.79 -14.65 1.25
C GLN A 149 -7.91 -14.75 2.31
N GLY A 150 -9.02 -14.04 2.12
CA GLY A 150 -10.08 -13.97 3.12
C GLY A 150 -9.70 -13.18 4.38
N LYS A 151 -8.65 -12.35 4.32
CA LYS A 151 -8.24 -11.43 5.39
C LYS A 151 -8.88 -10.05 5.18
N SER A 152 -8.98 -9.25 6.24
CA SER A 152 -9.48 -7.86 6.17
C SER A 152 -10.85 -7.76 5.46
N CYS A 153 -11.00 -6.92 4.42
CA CYS A 153 -12.24 -6.80 3.66
C CYS A 153 -12.72 -8.15 3.10
N GLY A 154 -11.79 -9.03 2.73
CA GLY A 154 -12.09 -10.35 2.20
C GLY A 154 -12.78 -11.28 3.19
N ALA A 155 -12.61 -11.07 4.50
CA ALA A 155 -13.25 -11.87 5.53
C ALA A 155 -14.79 -11.79 5.47
N CYS A 156 -15.33 -10.66 5.01
CA CYS A 156 -16.76 -10.42 4.85
C CYS A 156 -17.20 -10.23 3.39
N HIS A 157 -16.29 -9.83 2.50
CA HIS A 157 -16.57 -9.46 1.10
C HIS A 157 -15.79 -10.31 0.09
N MET A 158 -15.59 -11.60 0.38
CA MET A 158 -14.81 -12.52 -0.46
C MET A 158 -15.26 -12.54 -1.93
N ALA A 159 -16.57 -12.59 -2.19
CA ALA A 159 -17.10 -12.59 -3.55
C ALA A 159 -16.69 -11.34 -4.35
N HIS A 160 -16.61 -10.17 -3.70
CA HIS A 160 -16.08 -8.97 -4.33
C HIS A 160 -14.57 -9.02 -4.52
N ALA A 161 -13.83 -9.56 -3.54
CA ALA A 161 -12.39 -9.75 -3.67
C ALA A 161 -12.04 -10.60 -4.90
N GLU A 162 -12.72 -11.74 -5.09
CA GLU A 162 -12.54 -12.62 -6.26
C GLU A 162 -12.93 -11.96 -7.57
N CYS A 163 -14.05 -11.24 -7.58
CA CYS A 163 -14.54 -10.56 -8.78
C CYS A 163 -13.60 -9.43 -9.21
N VAL A 164 -13.20 -8.58 -8.26
CA VAL A 164 -12.32 -7.43 -8.53
C VAL A 164 -10.93 -7.90 -8.94
N SER A 165 -10.37 -8.94 -8.30
CA SER A 165 -9.04 -9.47 -8.66
C SER A 165 -8.96 -9.99 -10.09
N LYS A 166 -10.10 -10.37 -10.70
CA LYS A 166 -10.22 -10.84 -12.09
C LYS A 166 -10.66 -9.73 -13.06
N SER A 167 -10.91 -8.52 -12.58
CA SER A 167 -11.39 -7.40 -13.40
C SER A 167 -10.26 -6.72 -14.18
N LEU A 168 -10.61 -5.99 -15.25
CA LEU A 168 -9.65 -5.18 -16.03
C LEU A 168 -8.93 -4.12 -15.18
N LEU A 169 -9.54 -3.66 -14.08
CA LEU A 169 -8.91 -2.71 -13.16
C LEU A 169 -7.76 -3.34 -12.37
N ALA A 170 -7.84 -4.64 -12.07
CA ALA A 170 -6.81 -5.37 -11.35
C ALA A 170 -5.79 -6.04 -12.28
N THR A 171 -6.24 -6.54 -13.42
CA THR A 171 -5.40 -7.34 -14.33
C THR A 171 -4.76 -6.52 -15.45
N GLU A 172 -5.32 -5.35 -15.77
CA GLU A 172 -4.93 -4.57 -16.96
C GLU A 172 -5.07 -5.36 -18.26
N ALA A 173 -5.90 -6.41 -18.28
CA ALA A 173 -5.96 -7.34 -19.40
C ALA A 173 -6.25 -6.57 -20.70
N GLY A 174 -5.36 -6.74 -21.67
CA GLY A 174 -5.40 -6.07 -22.96
C GLY A 174 -4.58 -4.77 -23.06
N ILE A 175 -4.24 -4.11 -21.94
CA ILE A 175 -3.39 -2.91 -21.95
C ILE A 175 -1.93 -3.31 -22.18
N PHE A 176 -1.39 -4.19 -21.33
CA PHE A 176 -0.01 -4.65 -21.45
C PHE A 176 0.21 -5.42 -22.76
N SER A 177 -0.66 -6.39 -23.06
CA SER A 177 -0.61 -7.15 -24.30
C SER A 177 -0.83 -6.25 -25.53
N GLY A 178 -1.71 -5.25 -25.44
CA GLY A 178 -1.90 -4.27 -26.51
C GLY A 178 -0.66 -3.42 -26.77
N ALA A 179 0.09 -3.04 -25.73
CA ALA A 179 1.35 -2.33 -25.87
C ALA A 179 2.42 -3.20 -26.56
N MET A 180 2.49 -4.49 -26.23
CA MET A 180 3.39 -5.45 -26.89
C MET A 180 2.99 -5.70 -28.36
N TYR A 181 1.70 -5.90 -28.61
CA TYR A 181 1.14 -6.08 -29.95
C TYR A 181 1.43 -4.88 -30.86
N ALA A 182 1.32 -3.65 -30.34
CA ALA A 182 1.54 -2.43 -31.13
C ALA A 182 2.95 -2.32 -31.72
N ILE A 183 3.94 -2.96 -31.08
CA ILE A 183 5.32 -3.04 -31.57
C ILE A 183 5.66 -4.39 -32.20
N GLY A 184 4.66 -5.27 -32.34
CA GLY A 184 4.78 -6.55 -33.03
C GLY A 184 5.43 -7.67 -32.25
N ILE A 185 5.48 -7.56 -30.92
CA ILE A 185 5.92 -8.65 -30.04
C ILE A 185 4.78 -9.64 -29.90
N ASP A 186 5.09 -10.93 -30.08
CA ASP A 186 4.10 -12.01 -29.95
C ASP A 186 3.67 -12.22 -28.50
N ASN A 187 2.44 -12.70 -28.31
CA ASN A 187 1.96 -13.16 -27.01
C ASN A 187 2.90 -14.22 -26.41
N GLN A 188 3.23 -14.05 -25.13
CA GLN A 188 4.11 -14.91 -24.34
C GLN A 188 3.44 -16.23 -23.95
N VAL A 189 2.11 -16.22 -23.83
CA VAL A 189 1.34 -17.45 -23.57
C VAL A 189 0.91 -18.06 -24.91
N PRO A 190 1.38 -19.28 -25.25
CA PRO A 190 1.14 -19.86 -26.57
C PRO A 190 -0.35 -20.05 -26.91
N ALA A 191 -1.18 -20.33 -25.91
CA ALA A 191 -2.62 -20.51 -26.10
C ALA A 191 -3.36 -19.22 -26.50
N GLN A 192 -2.76 -18.04 -26.26
CA GLN A 192 -3.31 -16.76 -26.68
C GLN A 192 -2.75 -16.26 -28.00
N GLN A 193 -1.73 -16.94 -28.56
CA GLN A 193 -1.31 -16.67 -29.93
C GLN A 193 -2.45 -17.04 -30.88
N THR A 194 -2.65 -16.25 -31.92
CA THR A 194 -3.72 -16.32 -32.95
C THR A 194 -5.13 -16.00 -32.48
N LEU A 195 -5.37 -15.86 -31.18
CA LEU A 195 -6.68 -15.46 -30.67
C LEU A 195 -6.97 -13.99 -30.96
N TYR A 196 -8.18 -13.73 -31.45
CA TYR A 196 -8.70 -12.38 -31.73
C TYR A 196 -7.78 -11.55 -32.65
N GLY A 197 -7.10 -12.20 -33.60
CA GLY A 197 -6.12 -11.55 -34.48
C GLY A 197 -4.83 -11.14 -33.76
N ASP A 198 -4.34 -12.01 -32.87
CA ASP A 198 -3.15 -11.80 -32.02
C ASP A 198 -3.30 -10.67 -30.98
N THR A 199 -4.54 -10.32 -30.63
CA THR A 199 -4.83 -9.25 -29.63
C THR A 199 -5.34 -9.77 -28.29
N ALA A 200 -5.40 -11.09 -28.10
CA ALA A 200 -5.77 -11.67 -26.81
C ALA A 200 -4.78 -11.24 -25.72
N ALA A 201 -5.32 -10.94 -24.54
CA ALA A 201 -4.51 -10.61 -23.38
C ALA A 201 -3.79 -11.85 -22.85
N ASP A 202 -2.52 -11.69 -22.52
CA ASP A 202 -1.62 -12.73 -22.01
C ASP A 202 -0.79 -12.22 -20.81
N LEU A 203 -0.68 -10.90 -20.63
CA LEU A 203 0.08 -10.24 -19.58
C LEU A 203 -0.85 -9.52 -18.61
N ALA A 204 -0.50 -9.56 -17.34
CA ALA A 204 -1.16 -8.82 -16.27
C ALA A 204 -0.17 -8.40 -15.19
N PHE A 205 -0.54 -7.43 -14.35
CA PHE A 205 0.30 -7.04 -13.21
C PHE A 205 0.60 -8.22 -12.27
N ARG A 206 -0.33 -9.18 -12.15
CA ARG A 206 -0.12 -10.48 -11.51
C ARG A 206 -0.67 -11.59 -12.36
N ALA A 207 -0.07 -12.77 -12.22
CA ALA A 207 -0.57 -13.96 -12.87
C ALA A 207 -1.98 -14.27 -12.36
N VAL A 208 -2.88 -14.59 -13.29
CA VAL A 208 -4.23 -15.02 -13.01
C VAL A 208 -4.49 -16.24 -13.89
N SER A 209 -4.99 -17.32 -13.30
CA SER A 209 -5.44 -18.48 -14.07
C SER A 209 -6.83 -18.90 -13.59
N ASP A 210 -7.65 -19.34 -14.55
CA ASP A 210 -8.93 -19.96 -14.30
C ASP A 210 -8.85 -21.43 -14.77
N PRO A 211 -8.70 -22.39 -13.85
CA PRO A 211 -8.55 -23.80 -14.20
C PRO A 211 -9.81 -24.40 -14.86
N ASP A 212 -10.96 -23.75 -14.67
CA ASP A 212 -12.24 -24.20 -15.22
C ASP A 212 -12.55 -23.52 -16.58
N PHE A 213 -11.64 -22.69 -17.08
CA PHE A 213 -11.84 -21.98 -18.33
C PHE A 213 -11.86 -22.93 -19.54
N VAL A 214 -12.94 -22.83 -20.31
CA VAL A 214 -13.07 -23.50 -21.61
C VAL A 214 -13.26 -22.42 -22.66
N HIS A 215 -12.33 -22.32 -23.61
CA HIS A 215 -12.43 -21.34 -24.69
C HIS A 215 -13.62 -21.66 -25.61
N ASP A 216 -14.57 -20.73 -25.68
CA ASP A 216 -15.66 -20.75 -26.64
C ASP A 216 -15.29 -19.87 -27.84
N PRO A 217 -15.03 -20.44 -29.03
CA PRO A 217 -14.63 -19.67 -30.21
C PRO A 217 -15.76 -18.76 -30.74
N SER A 218 -16.99 -18.91 -30.26
CA SER A 218 -18.11 -18.02 -30.60
C SER A 218 -18.14 -16.73 -29.78
N VAL A 219 -17.33 -16.63 -28.72
CA VAL A 219 -17.27 -15.49 -27.81
C VAL A 219 -15.90 -14.83 -27.90
N VAL A 220 -15.85 -13.57 -28.31
CA VAL A 220 -14.61 -12.78 -28.38
C VAL A 220 -14.32 -12.12 -27.03
N GLY A 221 -13.08 -12.22 -26.57
CA GLY A 221 -12.57 -11.51 -25.39
C GLY A 221 -12.12 -12.37 -24.21
N PRO A 222 -12.82 -13.46 -23.83
CA PRO A 222 -12.40 -14.26 -22.69
C PRO A 222 -11.04 -14.93 -22.90
N VAL A 223 -10.19 -14.89 -21.86
CA VAL A 223 -8.92 -15.60 -21.76
C VAL A 223 -8.87 -16.34 -20.42
N GLY A 224 -8.27 -17.53 -20.39
CA GLY A 224 -8.22 -18.38 -19.19
C GLY A 224 -6.97 -18.18 -18.34
N GLU A 225 -5.97 -17.49 -18.86
CA GLU A 225 -4.69 -17.31 -18.19
C GLU A 225 -4.09 -15.95 -18.59
N LEU A 226 -3.48 -15.28 -17.62
CA LEU A 226 -2.59 -14.14 -17.77
C LEU A 226 -1.35 -14.46 -16.94
N ILE A 227 -0.16 -14.21 -17.46
CA ILE A 227 1.08 -14.31 -16.69
C ILE A 227 1.43 -12.95 -16.07
N GLU A 228 2.08 -12.99 -14.91
CA GLU A 228 2.63 -11.78 -14.29
C GLU A 228 3.63 -11.13 -15.25
N PHE A 229 3.49 -9.82 -15.45
CA PHE A 229 4.32 -9.03 -16.34
C PHE A 229 5.80 -9.24 -15.94
N PRO A 230 6.60 -9.92 -16.78
CA PRO A 230 7.92 -10.35 -16.36
C PRO A 230 8.83 -9.15 -16.10
N VAL A 231 9.60 -9.24 -15.03
CA VAL A 231 10.68 -8.30 -14.74
C VAL A 231 11.95 -8.87 -15.34
N ILE A 232 12.41 -8.25 -16.41
CA ILE A 232 13.58 -8.61 -17.21
C ILE A 232 14.80 -7.82 -16.73
N SER A 233 14.60 -6.74 -15.97
CA SER A 233 15.65 -6.05 -15.24
C SER A 233 16.27 -6.95 -14.17
N GLN A 234 17.40 -7.60 -14.50
CA GLN A 234 18.18 -8.35 -13.53
C GLN A 234 18.89 -7.42 -12.53
N ARG A 235 18.85 -7.79 -11.25
CA ARG A 235 19.78 -7.31 -10.22
C ARG A 235 20.57 -8.49 -9.65
N ASN A 236 21.84 -8.21 -9.31
CA ASN A 236 22.88 -9.08 -8.71
C ASN A 236 23.95 -9.67 -9.65
N THR A 237 23.80 -9.67 -10.98
CA THR A 237 24.89 -10.08 -11.90
C THR A 237 25.30 -9.03 -12.96
N GLY A 238 24.77 -7.79 -12.86
CA GLY A 238 25.41 -6.55 -13.34
C GLY A 238 25.28 -6.25 -14.85
N GLU A 239 24.78 -5.12 -15.33
CA GLU A 239 24.18 -3.91 -14.74
C GLU A 239 22.95 -3.56 -15.64
N LEU A 240 22.00 -2.75 -15.16
CA LEU A 240 20.95 -2.17 -16.04
C LEU A 240 21.45 -0.86 -16.70
N PHE A 241 22.34 -0.17 -16.00
CA PHE A 241 22.96 1.07 -16.41
C PHE A 241 24.25 0.74 -17.18
N ARG A 242 24.48 1.38 -18.34
CA ARG A 242 25.65 1.09 -19.21
C ARG A 242 25.80 -0.39 -19.57
N ASN A 243 24.69 -1.05 -19.81
CA ASN A 243 24.68 -2.42 -20.29
C ASN A 243 24.86 -2.44 -21.80
N ASP A 244 25.94 -3.06 -22.28
CA ASP A 244 26.27 -3.15 -23.70
C ASP A 244 25.17 -3.87 -24.51
N ALA A 245 24.39 -4.75 -23.88
CA ALA A 245 23.26 -5.43 -24.51
C ALA A 245 22.13 -4.48 -24.95
N PHE A 246 22.06 -3.27 -24.36
CA PHE A 246 21.06 -2.24 -24.65
C PHE A 246 21.67 -0.98 -25.28
N ASN A 247 22.84 -1.09 -25.92
CA ASN A 247 23.43 0.02 -26.66
C ASN A 247 22.51 0.42 -27.83
N ALA A 248 22.19 1.71 -27.94
CA ALA A 248 21.30 2.25 -28.97
C ALA A 248 21.70 1.87 -30.41
N THR A 249 23.00 1.67 -30.66
CA THR A 249 23.50 1.26 -31.98
C THR A 249 23.04 -0.16 -32.32
N ASP A 250 23.10 -1.07 -31.34
CA ASP A 250 22.82 -2.49 -31.53
C ASP A 250 21.32 -2.79 -31.48
N LEU A 251 20.54 -2.01 -30.73
CA LEU A 251 19.08 -2.14 -30.64
C LEU A 251 18.39 -1.96 -32.00
N SER A 252 18.98 -1.22 -32.93
CA SER A 252 18.43 -1.06 -34.29
C SER A 252 18.45 -2.36 -35.10
N ALA A 253 19.35 -3.29 -34.78
CA ALA A 253 19.42 -4.60 -35.43
C ALA A 253 18.31 -5.55 -34.96
N ASP A 254 17.68 -5.26 -33.81
CA ASP A 254 16.57 -6.03 -33.27
C ASP A 254 15.20 -5.64 -33.89
N GLN A 255 15.17 -4.65 -34.79
CA GLN A 255 13.98 -4.27 -35.53
C GLN A 255 13.90 -5.04 -36.85
N LEU A 256 12.78 -5.73 -37.06
CA LEU A 256 12.45 -6.43 -38.30
C LEU A 256 12.26 -5.42 -39.44
N ALA A 257 12.40 -5.88 -40.68
CA ALA A 257 12.29 -5.04 -41.87
C ALA A 257 10.91 -4.37 -42.04
N ASP A 258 9.87 -4.91 -41.39
CA ASP A 258 8.52 -4.37 -41.35
C ASP A 258 8.30 -3.37 -40.19
N GLY A 259 9.34 -3.06 -39.41
CA GLY A 259 9.32 -2.12 -38.30
C GLY A 259 8.95 -2.73 -36.95
N ARG A 260 8.61 -4.02 -36.87
CA ARG A 260 8.33 -4.70 -35.60
C ARG A 260 9.60 -4.98 -34.81
N ALA A 261 9.52 -4.99 -33.48
CA ALA A 261 10.61 -5.54 -32.67
C ALA A 261 10.63 -7.06 -32.80
N ALA A 262 11.81 -7.66 -32.95
CA ALA A 262 11.94 -9.12 -32.96
C ALA A 262 11.58 -9.67 -31.56
N SER A 263 10.64 -10.61 -31.48
CA SER A 263 10.23 -11.24 -30.21
C SER A 263 11.43 -11.83 -29.46
N GLY A 264 11.54 -11.52 -28.16
CA GLY A 264 12.63 -11.99 -27.29
C GLY A 264 13.98 -11.24 -27.44
N SER A 265 14.07 -10.27 -28.34
CA SER A 265 15.25 -9.41 -28.55
C SER A 265 15.51 -8.44 -27.39
N ASN A 266 16.65 -7.74 -27.39
CA ASN A 266 16.95 -6.75 -26.35
C ASN A 266 16.09 -5.50 -26.52
N LEU A 267 15.75 -5.13 -27.76
CA LEU A 267 14.76 -4.08 -28.03
C LEU A 267 13.39 -4.44 -27.45
N ALA A 268 12.92 -5.68 -27.65
CA ALA A 268 11.66 -6.14 -27.10
C ALA A 268 11.64 -6.09 -25.55
N LYS A 269 12.73 -6.52 -24.91
CA LYS A 269 12.89 -6.46 -23.45
C LYS A 269 12.90 -5.02 -22.93
N LEU A 270 13.54 -4.09 -23.65
CA LEU A 270 13.58 -2.68 -23.25
C LEU A 270 12.19 -2.04 -23.29
N PHE A 271 11.42 -2.31 -24.35
CA PHE A 271 10.03 -1.86 -24.43
C PHE A 271 9.15 -2.45 -23.33
N HIS A 272 9.34 -3.75 -23.05
CA HIS A 272 8.67 -4.43 -21.94
C HIS A 272 8.89 -3.71 -20.62
N GLU A 273 10.14 -3.45 -20.26
CA GLU A 273 10.50 -2.69 -19.05
C GLU A 273 9.90 -1.28 -19.03
N GLN A 274 9.97 -0.53 -20.13
CA GLN A 274 9.37 0.81 -20.22
C GLN A 274 7.86 0.78 -19.92
N VAL A 275 7.13 -0.18 -20.50
CA VAL A 275 5.69 -0.33 -20.29
C VAL A 275 5.38 -0.67 -18.83
N ALA A 276 6.15 -1.57 -18.22
CA ALA A 276 6.01 -1.91 -16.80
C ALA A 276 6.08 -0.68 -15.89
N PHE A 277 7.09 0.18 -16.10
CA PHE A 277 7.33 1.35 -15.25
C PHE A 277 6.39 2.53 -15.54
N THR A 278 5.79 2.60 -16.73
CA THR A 278 4.93 3.73 -17.12
C THR A 278 3.47 3.48 -16.77
N CYS A 279 3.02 2.24 -16.88
CA CYS A 279 1.59 1.90 -16.81
C CYS A 279 1.17 1.32 -15.43
N GLY A 280 2.10 0.74 -14.67
CA GLY A 280 1.82 0.10 -13.38
C GLY A 280 1.27 1.05 -12.29
N ASP A 281 1.37 2.36 -12.51
CA ASP A 281 0.87 3.39 -11.61
C ASP A 281 -0.64 3.65 -11.74
N CYS A 282 -1.37 3.02 -12.66
CA CYS A 282 -2.81 3.28 -12.85
C CYS A 282 -3.75 2.18 -12.35
N HIS A 283 -3.27 0.94 -12.18
CA HIS A 283 -4.11 -0.21 -11.89
C HIS A 283 -3.94 -0.73 -10.47
N LEU A 284 -4.91 -1.53 -10.00
CA LEU A 284 -5.09 -1.87 -8.57
C LEU A 284 -3.94 -2.70 -7.96
N GLY A 285 -2.86 -2.96 -8.69
CA GLY A 285 -1.70 -3.73 -8.27
C GLY A 285 -0.62 -2.97 -7.50
N SER A 286 -0.54 -1.65 -7.68
CA SER A 286 0.47 -0.79 -7.04
C SER A 286 -0.18 0.44 -6.43
N ALA A 287 0.49 1.07 -5.47
CA ALA A 287 0.14 2.40 -4.98
C ALA A 287 0.73 3.51 -5.88
N GLY A 288 1.65 3.16 -6.79
CA GLY A 288 2.37 4.09 -7.65
C GLY A 288 3.41 4.92 -6.89
N ALA A 289 3.94 5.95 -7.54
CA ALA A 289 4.98 6.80 -6.95
C ALA A 289 4.51 7.68 -5.79
N ASN A 290 3.21 8.03 -5.71
CA ASN A 290 2.64 8.84 -4.62
C ASN A 290 3.47 10.08 -4.24
N ASN A 291 4.00 10.81 -5.22
CA ASN A 291 4.92 11.94 -5.00
C ASN A 291 4.57 13.15 -5.86
N ARG A 292 3.29 13.32 -6.18
CA ARG A 292 2.78 14.47 -6.93
C ARG A 292 1.45 14.92 -6.40
N TYR A 293 1.21 16.22 -6.45
CA TYR A 293 -0.05 16.82 -6.01
C TYR A 293 -1.25 16.20 -6.74
N GLY A 294 -2.23 15.74 -5.96
CA GLY A 294 -3.46 15.12 -6.48
C GLY A 294 -3.28 13.69 -7.01
N ASP A 295 -2.06 13.16 -7.03
CA ASP A 295 -1.70 11.83 -7.50
C ASP A 295 -1.32 10.93 -6.31
N TYR A 296 -2.28 10.76 -5.42
CA TYR A 296 -2.16 9.90 -4.26
C TYR A 296 -3.21 8.81 -4.26
N ARG A 297 -2.75 7.56 -4.15
CA ARG A 297 -3.62 6.40 -4.07
C ARG A 297 -2.93 5.25 -3.36
N SER A 298 -3.75 4.33 -2.87
CA SER A 298 -3.29 3.01 -2.45
C SER A 298 -3.47 1.99 -3.60
N SER A 299 -3.25 0.71 -3.30
CA SER A 299 -3.56 -0.43 -4.17
C SER A 299 -4.87 -1.12 -3.75
N GLY A 300 -5.42 -1.98 -4.61
CA GLY A 300 -6.60 -2.80 -4.30
C GLY A 300 -7.87 -2.02 -3.95
N CYS A 301 -8.66 -2.53 -3.01
CA CYS A 301 -9.93 -1.92 -2.61
C CYS A 301 -9.74 -0.50 -2.06
N THR A 302 -8.66 -0.26 -1.32
CA THR A 302 -8.37 1.05 -0.71
C THR A 302 -8.01 2.11 -1.75
N ALA A 303 -7.58 1.74 -2.96
CA ALA A 303 -7.35 2.69 -4.05
C ALA A 303 -8.57 3.57 -4.36
N CYS A 304 -9.79 3.03 -4.22
CA CYS A 304 -11.02 3.79 -4.43
C CYS A 304 -11.75 4.09 -3.12
N HIS A 305 -11.70 3.17 -2.16
CA HIS A 305 -12.49 3.24 -0.94
C HIS A 305 -11.84 4.03 0.19
N MET A 306 -10.51 4.22 0.15
CA MET A 306 -9.77 5.07 1.08
C MET A 306 -9.20 6.25 0.32
N ARG A 307 -9.77 7.42 0.53
CA ARG A 307 -9.44 8.62 -0.25
C ARG A 307 -8.26 9.34 0.37
N TYR A 308 -7.35 9.76 -0.49
CA TYR A 308 -6.32 10.75 -0.16
C TYR A 308 -6.86 12.14 -0.45
N SER A 309 -6.34 13.13 0.28
CA SER A 309 -6.55 14.55 -0.04
C SER A 309 -5.67 14.92 -1.23
N SER A 310 -5.96 16.03 -1.90
CA SER A 310 -5.11 16.47 -3.03
C SER A 310 -3.70 16.88 -2.60
N SER A 311 -3.51 17.27 -1.33
CA SER A 311 -2.19 17.56 -0.76
C SER A 311 -1.50 16.33 -0.18
N GLY A 312 -2.16 15.18 -0.12
CA GLY A 312 -1.63 13.98 0.55
C GLY A 312 -1.59 14.09 2.07
N GLN A 313 -2.08 15.18 2.67
CA GLN A 313 -2.14 15.36 4.12
C GLN A 313 -3.43 14.78 4.69
N SER A 314 -3.37 14.25 5.91
CA SER A 314 -4.54 13.71 6.60
C SER A 314 -5.36 14.80 7.28
N ALA A 315 -6.67 14.77 7.07
CA ALA A 315 -7.66 15.55 7.81
C ALA A 315 -8.20 14.80 9.06
N SER A 316 -7.75 13.57 9.30
CA SER A 316 -8.07 12.85 10.54
C SER A 316 -7.56 13.61 11.76
N THR A 317 -8.22 13.40 12.89
CA THR A 317 -7.85 13.93 14.20
C THR A 317 -7.01 12.96 15.03
N ASP A 318 -6.57 11.82 14.46
CA ASP A 318 -5.65 10.88 15.10
C ASP A 318 -4.39 11.62 15.62
N PRO A 319 -4.08 11.55 16.92
CA PRO A 319 -2.95 12.28 17.52
C PRO A 319 -1.58 11.76 17.09
N ASN A 320 -1.48 10.54 16.52
CA ASN A 320 -0.22 9.91 16.15
C ASN A 320 0.13 10.05 14.65
N ILE A 321 -0.76 10.64 13.84
CA ILE A 321 -0.48 10.94 12.43
C ILE A 321 0.12 12.35 12.33
N ARG A 322 1.21 12.49 11.57
CA ARG A 322 1.84 13.77 11.27
C ARG A 322 0.98 14.54 10.25
N LYS A 323 0.38 15.65 10.68
CA LYS A 323 -0.62 16.38 9.87
C LYS A 323 -0.04 17.25 8.75
N ASN A 324 1.24 17.56 8.85
CA ASN A 324 1.92 18.45 7.92
C ASN A 324 2.76 17.68 6.89
N GLU A 325 2.60 16.35 6.81
CA GLU A 325 3.28 15.50 5.81
C GLU A 325 2.28 15.09 4.70
N PRO A 326 2.68 15.20 3.42
CA PRO A 326 3.95 15.77 2.94
C PRO A 326 3.99 17.30 3.09
N ILE A 327 5.19 17.85 3.26
CA ILE A 327 5.44 19.29 3.25
C ILE A 327 5.43 19.80 1.81
N ASP A 328 6.12 19.09 0.91
CA ASP A 328 6.08 19.32 -0.54
C ASP A 328 5.46 18.11 -1.27
N PRO A 329 4.19 18.20 -1.68
CA PRO A 329 3.50 17.16 -2.42
C PRO A 329 4.20 16.69 -3.71
N ASP A 330 4.99 17.56 -4.35
CA ASP A 330 5.68 17.29 -5.61
C ASP A 330 7.15 16.83 -5.42
N ASP A 331 7.66 16.86 -4.19
CA ASP A 331 9.02 16.46 -3.81
C ASP A 331 9.03 15.86 -2.39
N ILE A 332 8.34 14.72 -2.24
CA ILE A 332 8.24 14.03 -0.95
C ILE A 332 9.59 13.38 -0.61
N ASP A 333 10.29 13.98 0.35
CA ASP A 333 11.55 13.47 0.89
C ASP A 333 11.32 12.49 2.06
N GLU A 334 12.19 11.48 2.19
CA GLU A 334 12.16 10.63 3.38
C GLU A 334 12.41 11.45 4.67
N PRO A 335 11.68 11.19 5.77
CA PRO A 335 10.72 10.10 5.98
C PRO A 335 9.26 10.46 5.67
N GLU A 336 8.98 11.59 5.01
CA GLU A 336 7.62 12.04 4.75
C GLU A 336 6.83 11.05 3.89
N ARG A 337 5.52 10.99 4.14
CA ARG A 337 4.61 10.12 3.40
C ARG A 337 3.27 10.82 3.18
N ALA A 338 2.63 10.49 2.06
CA ALA A 338 1.22 10.81 1.89
C ALA A 338 0.35 9.94 2.81
N HIS A 339 -0.71 10.54 3.32
CA HIS A 339 -1.70 9.95 4.20
C HIS A 339 -3.09 9.99 3.57
N VAL A 340 -3.91 8.99 3.92
CA VAL A 340 -5.34 9.06 3.62
C VAL A 340 -5.95 10.29 4.30
N ASP A 341 -6.90 10.92 3.60
CA ASP A 341 -7.61 12.10 4.08
C ASP A 341 -8.28 11.80 5.43
N ARG A 342 -9.04 10.69 5.48
CA ARG A 342 -9.79 10.27 6.67
C ARG A 342 -9.85 8.75 6.75
N HIS A 343 -10.01 8.22 7.95
CA HIS A 343 -10.17 6.78 8.17
C HIS A 343 -11.64 6.37 7.97
N LEU A 344 -12.13 6.55 6.74
CA LEU A 344 -13.53 6.32 6.37
C LEU A 344 -13.62 5.67 4.99
N ILE A 345 -14.30 4.52 4.92
CA ILE A 345 -14.62 3.89 3.65
C ILE A 345 -15.64 4.76 2.89
N ARG A 346 -15.31 5.08 1.64
CA ARG A 346 -16.15 5.87 0.72
C ARG A 346 -16.52 5.05 -0.52
N GLY A 347 -17.49 5.54 -1.29
CA GLY A 347 -17.76 4.98 -2.63
C GLY A 347 -18.36 3.57 -2.64
N ILE A 348 -19.16 3.22 -1.63
CA ILE A 348 -19.90 1.95 -1.63
C ILE A 348 -21.10 1.99 -2.59
N ALA A 349 -21.54 0.82 -3.05
CA ALA A 349 -22.76 0.69 -3.85
C ALA A 349 -23.95 1.32 -3.10
N ARG A 350 -24.72 2.16 -3.80
CA ARG A 350 -26.00 2.65 -3.27
C ARG A 350 -26.96 1.48 -3.30
N THR A 351 -27.48 1.12 -2.13
CA THR A 351 -28.60 0.18 -2.01
C THR A 351 -29.92 0.87 -2.28
#